data_AF-A0A924YW94-F1
#
_entry.id   AF-A0A924YW94-F1
#
_cell.length_a   1.000
_cell.length_b   1.000
_cell.length_c   1.000
_cell.angle_alpha   90.00
_cell.angle_beta   90.00
_cell.angle_gamma   90.00
#
_symmetry.space_group_name_H-M   'P 1'
#
loop_
_entity.id
_entity.type
_entity.pdbx_description
1 polymer ?
#
loop_
_entity_poly.entity_id
_entity_poly.type
_entity_poly.pdbx_seq_one_letter_code
_entity_poly.pdbx_strand_id
1 'polypeptide(L)'
;MALSEAFLEWEQATQQRAEAQGLEQGLEQGQRSLILRQLEQRIGLLSQQKRDRISTLDREHLEAIAIALLDFREINDLDAWLNADR
;
A
#
# COMPACT_ATOMS: atom_id res chain seq x y z
N MET A 1 41.82 -4.09 -15.70
CA MET A 1 40.66 -4.93 -16.04
C MET A 1 39.72 -5.10 -14.85
N ALA A 2 40.19 -5.44 -13.64
CA ALA A 2 39.34 -5.58 -12.44
C ALA A 2 38.41 -4.38 -12.10
N LEU A 3 38.83 -3.13 -12.36
CA LEU A 3 37.99 -1.94 -12.12
C LEU A 3 36.77 -1.87 -13.05
N SER A 4 36.85 -2.46 -14.25
CA SER A 4 35.75 -2.49 -15.23
C SER A 4 34.72 -3.55 -14.90
N GLU A 5 35.15 -4.70 -14.35
CA GLU A 5 34.26 -5.78 -13.91
C GLU A 5 33.48 -5.35 -12.66
N ALA A 6 34.17 -4.78 -11.67
CA ALA A 6 33.53 -4.26 -10.46
C ALA A 6 32.49 -3.15 -10.76
N PHE A 7 32.76 -2.31 -11.78
CA PHE A 7 31.81 -1.29 -12.22
C PHE A 7 30.55 -1.92 -12.86
N LEU A 8 30.72 -2.89 -13.76
CA LEU A 8 29.60 -3.59 -14.41
C LEU A 8 28.74 -4.36 -13.40
N GLU A 9 29.37 -5.04 -12.44
CA GLU A 9 28.66 -5.73 -11.35
C GLU A 9 27.85 -4.76 -10.49
N TRP A 10 28.43 -3.60 -10.16
CA TRP A 10 27.75 -2.57 -9.40
C TRP A 10 26.56 -1.97 -10.17
N GLU A 11 26.72 -1.69 -11.46
CA GLU A 11 25.65 -1.18 -12.32
C GLU A 11 24.50 -2.20 -12.42
N GLN A 12 24.80 -3.47 -12.65
CA GLN A 12 23.79 -4.54 -12.68
C GLN A 12 23.08 -4.67 -11.32
N ALA A 13 23.82 -4.66 -10.22
CA ALA A 13 23.24 -4.79 -8.88
C ALA A 13 22.35 -3.60 -8.53
N THR A 14 22.73 -2.38 -8.91
CA THR A 14 21.91 -1.18 -8.66
C THR A 14 20.67 -1.15 -9.55
N GLN A 15 20.78 -1.56 -10.81
CA GLN A 15 19.62 -1.72 -11.70
C GLN A 15 18.62 -2.74 -11.15
N GLN A 16 19.08 -3.93 -10.77
CA GLN A 16 18.21 -4.97 -10.19
C GLN A 16 17.52 -4.49 -8.90
N ARG A 17 18.24 -3.77 -8.04
CA ARG A 17 17.66 -3.18 -6.82
C ARG A 17 16.62 -2.12 -7.15
N ALA A 18 16.88 -1.26 -8.12
CA ALA A 18 15.94 -0.22 -8.53
C ALA A 18 14.66 -0.81 -9.14
N GLU A 19 14.79 -1.84 -9.98
CA GLU A 19 13.65 -2.56 -10.55
C GLU A 19 12.82 -3.26 -9.45
N ALA A 20 13.47 -3.95 -8.51
CA ALA A 20 12.80 -4.61 -7.40
C ALA A 20 12.06 -3.60 -6.49
N GLN A 21 12.72 -2.49 -6.14
CA GLN A 21 12.11 -1.42 -5.34
C GLN A 21 10.94 -0.76 -6.07
N GLY A 22 11.08 -0.50 -7.37
CA GLY A 22 10.01 0.08 -8.18
C GLY A 22 8.79 -0.83 -8.27
N LEU A 23 8.99 -2.13 -8.42
CA LEU A 23 7.91 -3.12 -8.42
C LEU A 23 7.19 -3.16 -7.06
N GLU A 24 7.94 -3.22 -5.96
CA GLU A 24 7.38 -3.25 -4.60
C GLU A 24 6.56 -1.99 -4.31
N GLN A 25 7.12 -0.81 -4.58
CA GLN A 25 6.42 0.47 -4.41
C GLN A 25 5.17 0.56 -5.30
N GLY A 26 5.25 0.10 -6.55
CA GLY A 26 4.12 0.10 -7.47
C GLY A 26 2.97 -0.80 -7.00
N LEU A 27 3.29 -1.99 -6.48
CA LEU A 27 2.30 -2.91 -5.90
C LEU A 27 1.64 -2.30 -4.67
N GLU A 28 2.42 -1.72 -3.76
CA GLU A 28 1.91 -1.10 -2.52
C GLU A 28 1.02 0.12 -2.82
N GLN A 29 1.45 1.00 -3.72
CA GLN A 29 0.65 2.14 -4.18
C GLN A 29 -0.64 1.69 -4.87
N GLY A 30 -0.57 0.66 -5.71
CA GLY A 30 -1.72 0.07 -6.38
C GLY A 30 -2.74 -0.49 -5.39
N GLN A 31 -2.27 -1.26 -4.40
CA GLN A 31 -3.10 -1.82 -3.33
C GLN A 31 -3.82 -0.72 -2.54
N ARG A 32 -3.09 0.31 -2.07
CA ARG A 32 -3.68 1.45 -1.37
C ARG A 32 -4.75 2.17 -2.20
N SER A 33 -4.43 2.47 -3.46
CA SER A 33 -5.37 3.16 -4.36
C SER A 33 -6.64 2.35 -4.57
N LEU A 34 -6.52 1.03 -4.73
CA LEU A 34 -7.66 0.15 -4.92
C LEU A 34 -8.52 0.06 -3.65
N ILE A 35 -7.91 -0.10 -2.47
CA ILE A 35 -8.62 -0.13 -1.18
C ILE A 35 -9.41 1.16 -0.98
N LEU A 36 -8.80 2.32 -1.19
CA LEU A 36 -9.48 3.62 -1.04
C LEU A 36 -10.71 3.74 -1.94
N ARG A 37 -10.60 3.35 -3.22
CA ARG A 37 -11.74 3.35 -4.15
C ARG A 37 -12.83 2.36 -3.74
N GLN A 38 -12.45 1.16 -3.30
CA GLN A 38 -13.41 0.15 -2.84
C GLN A 38 -14.18 0.63 -1.60
N LEU A 39 -13.50 1.25 -0.64
CA LEU A 39 -14.15 1.85 0.52
C LEU A 39 -15.10 2.97 0.10
N GLU A 40 -14.66 3.90 -0.75
CA GLU A 40 -15.54 4.97 -1.23
C GLU A 40 -16.78 4.45 -1.97
N GLN A 41 -16.62 3.36 -2.72
CA GLN A 41 -17.72 2.70 -3.43
C GLN A 41 -18.67 1.95 -2.49
N ARG A 42 -18.17 1.39 -1.38
CA ARG A 42 -18.96 0.56 -0.44
C ARG A 42 -19.70 1.40 0.59
N ILE A 43 -19.02 2.36 1.21
CA ILE A 43 -19.51 3.09 2.39
C ILE A 43 -19.60 4.61 2.17
N GLY A 44 -19.36 5.07 0.95
CA GLY A 44 -19.47 6.47 0.56
C GLY A 44 -18.19 7.28 0.78
N LEU A 45 -18.29 8.59 0.55
CA LEU A 45 -17.13 9.49 0.50
C LEU A 45 -16.31 9.47 1.81
N LEU A 46 -15.01 9.22 1.68
CA LEU A 46 -14.08 9.27 2.81
C LEU A 46 -13.61 10.72 3.06
N SER A 47 -13.51 11.11 4.33
CA SER A 47 -12.87 12.36 4.71
C SER A 47 -11.35 12.30 4.46
N GLN A 48 -10.71 13.46 4.29
CA GLN A 48 -9.26 13.50 4.07
C GLN A 48 -8.48 12.81 5.20
N GLN A 49 -8.90 13.03 6.45
CA GLN A 49 -8.30 12.38 7.62
C GLN A 49 -8.32 10.84 7.53
N LYS A 50 -9.44 10.25 7.05
CA LYS A 50 -9.56 8.81 6.86
C LYS A 50 -8.64 8.32 5.74
N ARG A 51 -8.57 9.06 4.63
CA ARG A 51 -7.66 8.73 3.52
C ARG A 51 -6.19 8.77 3.95
N ASP A 52 -5.81 9.80 4.72
CA ASP A 52 -4.45 9.94 5.24
C ASP A 52 -4.12 8.79 6.19
N ARG A 53 -5.04 8.44 7.10
CA ARG A 53 -4.86 7.30 8.01
C ARG A 53 -4.66 5.99 7.26
N ILE A 54 -5.49 5.70 6.26
CA ILE A 54 -5.36 4.50 5.42
C ILE A 54 -4.04 4.50 4.64
N SER A 55 -3.59 5.67 4.17
CA SER A 55 -2.33 5.81 3.44
C SER A 55 -1.10 5.54 4.31
N THR A 56 -1.23 5.68 5.64
CA THR A 56 -0.17 5.36 6.61
C THR A 56 -0.19 3.92 7.12
N LEU A 57 -1.19 3.12 6.74
CA LEU A 57 -1.23 1.71 7.12
C LEU A 57 -0.06 0.96 6.49
N ASP A 58 0.51 0.03 7.26
CA ASP A 58 1.47 -0.92 6.75
C ASP A 58 0.78 -1.96 5.85
N ARG A 59 1.58 -2.82 5.25
CA ARG A 59 1.10 -3.82 4.31
C ARG A 59 0.14 -4.82 4.95
N GLU A 60 0.40 -5.27 6.18
CA GLU A 60 -0.44 -6.27 6.85
C GLU A 60 -1.83 -5.69 7.14
N HIS A 61 -1.88 -4.44 7.61
CA HIS A 61 -3.14 -3.73 7.82
C HIS A 61 -3.88 -3.44 6.51
N LEU A 62 -3.17 -3.14 5.42
CA LEU A 62 -3.79 -2.98 4.10
C LEU A 62 -4.38 -4.30 3.57
N GLU A 63 -3.71 -5.43 3.79
CA GLU A 63 -4.23 -6.75 3.44
C GLU A 63 -5.45 -7.11 4.31
N ALA A 64 -5.41 -6.80 5.60
CA ALA A 64 -6.51 -7.05 6.52
C ALA A 64 -7.76 -6.22 6.18
N ILE A 65 -7.62 -4.91 5.93
CA ILE A 65 -8.75 -4.06 5.53
C ILE A 65 -9.30 -4.44 4.16
N ALA A 66 -8.46 -4.94 3.23
CA ALA A 66 -8.91 -5.41 1.92
C ALA A 66 -9.91 -6.57 2.01
N ILE A 67 -9.84 -7.37 3.07
CA ILE A 67 -10.79 -8.44 3.36
C ILE A 67 -11.97 -7.89 4.18
N ALA A 68 -11.69 -7.17 5.28
CA ALA A 68 -12.72 -6.64 6.18
C ALA A 68 -13.71 -5.69 5.49
N LEU A 69 -13.26 -4.93 4.48
CA LEU A 69 -14.11 -4.01 3.73
C LEU A 69 -15.27 -4.70 3.00
N LEU A 70 -15.19 -6.01 2.78
CA LEU A 70 -16.27 -6.78 2.16
C LEU A 70 -17.49 -6.92 3.07
N ASP A 71 -17.28 -6.78 4.39
CA ASP A 71 -18.33 -6.86 5.40
C ASP A 71 -18.86 -5.48 5.84
N PHE A 72 -18.20 -4.39 5.44
CA PHE A 72 -18.61 -3.04 5.80
C PHE A 72 -19.95 -2.67 5.15
N ARG A 73 -20.84 -2.09 5.97
CA ARG A 73 -22.17 -1.63 5.57
C ARG A 73 -22.29 -0.12 5.64
N GLU A 74 -21.55 0.52 6.54
CA GLU A 74 -21.56 1.96 6.72
C GLU A 74 -20.21 2.51 7.17
N ILE A 75 -20.08 3.84 7.19
CA ILE A 75 -18.83 4.52 7.56
C ILE A 75 -18.35 4.18 8.98
N ASN A 76 -19.28 3.86 9.89
CA ASN A 76 -18.96 3.50 11.28
C ASN A 76 -18.21 2.18 11.38
N ASP A 77 -18.40 1.24 10.45
CA ASP A 77 -17.66 -0.03 10.44
C ASP A 77 -16.17 0.21 10.19
N LEU A 78 -15.85 1.13 9.28
CA LEU A 78 -14.48 1.58 9.02
C LEU A 78 -13.89 2.28 10.25
N ASP A 79 -14.66 3.16 10.90
CA ASP A 79 -14.20 3.85 12.12
C ASP A 79 -13.93 2.86 13.25
N ALA A 80 -14.77 1.85 13.44
CA ALA A 80 -14.55 0.79 14.41
C ALA A 80 -13.27 0.00 14.09
N TRP A 81 -13.08 -0.38 12.82
CA TRP A 81 -11.89 -1.12 12.37
C TRP A 81 -10.59 -0.33 12.61
N LEU A 82 -10.54 0.94 12.18
CA LEU A 82 -9.36 1.81 12.34
C LEU A 82 -9.00 2.10 13.81
N ASN A 83 -9.96 1.96 14.73
CA ASN A 83 -9.75 2.18 16.17
C ASN A 83 -9.44 0.88 16.93
N ALA A 84 -9.85 -0.27 16.42
CA ALA A 84 -9.57 -1.58 17.02
C ALA A 84 -8.11 -2.01 16.83
N ASP A 85 -7.51 -1.62 15.69
CA ASP A 85 -6.18 -2.05 15.25
C ASP A 85 -5.08 -1.02 15.63
N ARG A 86 -5.03 -0.65 16.93
CA ARG A 86 -4.03 0.27 17.47
C ARG A 86 -2.75 -0.42 17.90
#